data_AF-A0A6C0AR46-F1
#
_entry.id   AF-A0A6C0AR46-F1
#
_cell.length_a   1.000
_cell.length_b   1.000
_cell.length_c   1.000
_cell.angle_alpha   90.00
_cell.angle_beta   90.00
_cell.angle_gamma   90.00
#
_symmetry.space_group_name_H-M   'P 1'
#
loop_
_entity.id
_entity.type
_entity.pdbx_description
1 polymer ?
#
loop_
_entity_poly.entity_id
_entity_poly.type
_entity_poly.pdbx_seq_one_letter_code
_entity_poly.pdbx_strand_id
1 'polypeptide(L)'
;MKLDNKYKNEYKYKYKNEYKNEYKYKYKTIFIFIIKQMTTIGTFGYVIGRKKRIMRVQNDADLLWQILVREIYILIKHFGSKELLQEAFEKIKIVKSEPKEADIEKCRIFTNLESISRQYGWSELLHYCQGSFINLLEAGSIFKKDVDEMGYVFILDFNKGCVKFYNKNLQGKIEELNTTSIEEIMGFEEMPDISYDKIISNMKEKFADYYDKYSKIKEELDRLTTLKNNARQQCAVNIEEKVDKLIAEMDWELKVLNLGRRVFYNRLNDLDLIDKES
;
A
#
# COMPACT_ATOMS: atom_id res chain seq x y z
N MET A 1 -3.61 58.38 18.22
CA MET A 1 -2.92 58.12 16.94
C MET A 1 -3.23 56.70 16.50
N LYS A 2 -4.02 56.56 15.42
CA LYS A 2 -4.22 55.32 14.66
C LYS A 2 -3.01 55.15 13.75
N LEU A 3 -2.34 54.01 13.87
CA LEU A 3 -1.34 53.41 12.96
C LEU A 3 -1.37 51.90 13.30
N ASP A 4 -2.52 51.25 13.16
CA ASP A 4 -3.20 50.79 11.96
C ASP A 4 -2.68 49.43 11.48
N ASN A 5 -3.62 48.49 11.45
CA ASN A 5 -3.52 47.03 11.36
C ASN A 5 -3.00 46.51 10.01
N LYS A 6 -2.31 47.35 9.23
CA LYS A 6 -1.89 47.05 7.86
C LYS A 6 -0.69 46.10 7.80
N TYR A 7 0.29 46.26 8.69
CA TYR A 7 1.53 45.46 8.64
C TYR A 7 1.42 44.05 9.23
N LYS A 8 0.44 43.76 10.11
CA LYS A 8 0.22 42.41 10.64
C LYS A 8 -0.53 41.49 9.67
N ASN A 9 -1.35 42.05 8.77
CA ASN A 9 -2.09 41.26 7.79
C ASN A 9 -1.27 40.95 6.52
N GLU A 10 -0.32 41.81 6.13
CA GLU A 10 0.55 41.52 4.97
C GLU A 10 1.56 40.39 5.24
N TYR A 11 2.14 40.30 6.44
CA TYR A 11 3.03 39.18 6.79
C TYR A 11 2.31 37.83 6.91
N LYS A 12 1.04 37.83 7.36
CA LYS A 12 0.23 36.61 7.48
C LYS A 12 -0.29 36.11 6.13
N TYR A 13 -0.44 37.00 5.14
CA TYR A 13 -0.84 36.64 3.77
C TYR A 13 0.33 36.25 2.88
N LYS A 14 1.53 36.82 3.07
CA LYS A 14 2.71 36.46 2.27
C LYS A 14 3.24 35.06 2.63
N TYR A 15 3.33 34.74 3.93
CA TYR A 15 3.75 33.40 4.40
C TYR A 15 2.72 32.29 4.14
N LYS A 16 1.42 32.60 3.98
CA LYS A 16 0.41 31.57 3.71
C LYS A 16 0.28 31.22 2.22
N ASN A 17 0.70 32.11 1.32
CA ASN A 17 0.63 31.90 -0.13
C ASN A 17 1.97 31.48 -0.76
N GLU A 18 3.12 31.89 -0.22
CA GLU A 18 4.42 31.41 -0.71
C GLU A 18 4.64 29.92 -0.36
N TYR A 19 4.27 29.48 0.85
CA TYR A 19 4.37 28.06 1.23
C TYR A 19 3.35 27.16 0.51
N LYS A 20 2.13 27.65 0.19
CA LYS A 20 1.13 26.82 -0.52
C LYS A 20 1.53 26.51 -1.96
N ASN A 21 2.29 27.40 -2.60
CA ASN A 21 2.80 27.18 -3.95
C ASN A 21 4.11 26.40 -3.95
N GLU A 22 5.05 26.64 -3.04
CA GLU A 22 6.27 25.82 -2.95
C GLU A 22 5.97 24.35 -2.66
N TYR A 23 5.04 24.02 -1.75
CA TYR A 23 4.67 22.62 -1.53
C TYR A 23 3.96 22.00 -2.73
N LYS A 24 3.07 22.73 -3.41
CA LYS A 24 2.33 22.18 -4.56
C LYS A 24 3.24 21.86 -5.75
N TYR A 25 4.29 22.64 -5.98
CA TYR A 25 5.28 22.36 -7.03
C TYR A 25 6.40 21.42 -6.58
N LYS A 26 6.83 21.47 -5.32
CA LYS A 26 7.85 20.56 -4.77
C LYS A 26 7.31 19.13 -4.69
N TYR A 27 6.07 18.93 -4.22
CA TYR A 27 5.43 17.60 -4.29
C TYR A 27 5.10 17.22 -5.73
N LYS A 28 4.65 18.10 -6.61
CA LYS A 28 4.41 17.71 -8.02
C LYS A 28 5.71 17.31 -8.73
N THR A 29 6.83 17.96 -8.41
CA THR A 29 8.15 17.66 -9.01
C THR A 29 8.78 16.43 -8.38
N ILE A 30 8.71 16.26 -7.06
CA ILE A 30 9.12 15.04 -6.35
C ILE A 30 8.24 13.86 -6.74
N PHE A 31 6.93 14.05 -6.91
CA PHE A 31 5.99 13.00 -7.35
C PHE A 31 6.21 12.66 -8.82
N ILE A 32 6.53 13.62 -9.69
CA ILE A 32 6.96 13.35 -11.07
C ILE A 32 8.35 12.68 -11.10
N PHE A 33 9.24 12.98 -10.15
CA PHE A 33 10.57 12.38 -10.04
C PHE A 33 10.51 10.94 -9.48
N ILE A 34 9.63 10.68 -8.51
CA ILE A 34 9.30 9.35 -7.96
C ILE A 34 8.55 8.52 -9.01
N ILE A 35 7.61 9.11 -9.76
CA ILE A 35 6.96 8.44 -10.90
C ILE A 35 7.95 8.20 -12.06
N LYS A 36 9.03 8.98 -12.16
CA LYS A 36 10.11 8.77 -13.14
C LYS A 36 11.21 7.83 -12.66
N GLN A 37 11.28 7.49 -11.38
CA GLN A 37 12.14 6.39 -10.93
C GLN A 37 11.45 5.08 -11.32
N MET A 38 12.24 4.22 -11.95
CA MET A 38 11.81 3.06 -12.74
C MET A 38 10.79 2.22 -11.95
N THR A 39 9.55 2.10 -12.45
CA THR A 39 8.57 1.15 -11.93
C THR A 39 9.06 -0.26 -12.25
N THR A 40 9.92 -0.78 -11.39
CA THR A 40 10.43 -2.14 -11.44
C THR A 40 9.27 -3.07 -11.09
N ILE A 41 8.89 -3.91 -12.04
CA ILE A 41 7.88 -4.94 -11.83
C ILE A 41 8.59 -6.21 -11.41
N GLY A 42 7.96 -6.95 -10.53
CA GLY A 42 8.49 -8.22 -10.07
C GLY A 42 7.40 -9.16 -9.61
N THR A 43 7.87 -10.24 -9.00
CA THR A 43 7.02 -11.23 -8.35
C THR A 43 7.67 -11.67 -7.05
N PHE A 44 6.85 -11.98 -6.05
CA PHE A 44 7.34 -12.70 -4.88
C PHE A 44 6.43 -13.86 -4.55
N GLY A 45 6.91 -14.78 -3.73
CA GLY A 45 6.15 -15.99 -3.47
C GLY A 45 6.84 -16.95 -2.52
N TYR A 46 6.19 -18.10 -2.34
CA TYR A 46 6.70 -19.19 -1.51
C TYR A 46 6.45 -20.56 -2.14
N VAL A 47 7.25 -21.53 -1.73
CA VAL A 47 7.15 -22.93 -2.15
C VAL A 47 7.07 -23.84 -0.93
N ILE A 48 6.05 -24.71 -0.89
CA ILE A 48 5.85 -25.75 0.13
C ILE A 48 5.43 -27.04 -0.57
N GLY A 49 6.23 -28.10 -0.42
CA GLY A 49 6.11 -29.33 -1.20
C GLY A 49 6.08 -29.02 -2.70
N ARG A 50 5.01 -29.42 -3.38
CA ARG A 50 4.76 -29.12 -4.81
C ARG A 50 3.97 -27.82 -5.04
N LYS A 51 3.50 -27.16 -3.98
CA LYS A 51 2.69 -25.95 -4.07
C LYS A 51 3.62 -24.74 -4.21
N LYS A 52 3.56 -24.06 -5.35
CA LYS A 52 4.16 -22.75 -5.57
C LYS A 52 3.06 -21.69 -5.59
N ARG A 53 3.24 -20.60 -4.86
CA ARG A 53 2.33 -19.46 -4.78
C ARG A 53 3.10 -18.19 -5.08
N ILE A 54 2.64 -17.44 -6.08
CA ILE A 54 3.35 -16.26 -6.60
C ILE A 54 2.34 -15.12 -6.70
N MET A 55 2.81 -13.93 -6.34
CA MET A 55 2.08 -12.69 -6.36
C MET A 55 2.86 -11.66 -7.18
N ARG A 56 2.13 -10.80 -7.89
CA ARG A 56 2.74 -9.75 -8.71
C ARG A 56 2.97 -8.49 -7.90
N VAL A 57 4.16 -7.94 -8.05
CA VAL A 57 4.58 -6.67 -7.46
C VAL A 57 4.62 -5.65 -8.59
N GLN A 58 3.76 -4.63 -8.50
CA GLN A 58 3.60 -3.66 -9.60
C GLN A 58 4.64 -2.54 -9.57
N ASN A 59 5.16 -2.20 -8.40
CA ASN A 59 6.15 -1.14 -8.21
C ASN A 59 7.20 -1.59 -7.17
N ASP A 60 8.37 -0.99 -7.21
CA ASP A 60 9.44 -1.14 -6.20
C ASP A 60 9.97 -2.58 -6.05
N ALA A 61 9.93 -3.36 -7.13
CA ALA A 61 10.37 -4.76 -7.11
C ALA A 61 11.87 -4.93 -6.85
N ASP A 62 12.67 -3.89 -7.10
CA ASP A 62 14.10 -3.82 -6.76
C ASP A 62 14.35 -3.77 -5.25
N LEU A 63 13.33 -3.45 -4.45
CA LEU A 63 13.41 -3.43 -2.97
C LEU A 63 12.93 -4.74 -2.33
N LEU A 64 12.51 -5.74 -3.12
CA LEU A 64 11.93 -6.97 -2.58
C LEU A 64 12.89 -7.72 -1.66
N TRP A 65 14.18 -7.72 -1.97
CA TRP A 65 15.18 -8.35 -1.11
C TRP A 65 15.21 -7.70 0.28
N GLN A 66 15.37 -6.38 0.32
CA GLN A 66 15.53 -5.59 1.54
C GLN A 66 14.29 -5.72 2.44
N ILE A 67 13.10 -5.73 1.84
CA ILE A 67 11.82 -5.81 2.55
C ILE A 67 11.56 -7.22 3.03
N LEU A 68 11.57 -8.20 2.12
CA LEU A 68 11.05 -9.55 2.43
C LEU A 68 12.01 -10.35 3.32
N VAL A 69 13.32 -10.09 3.26
CA VAL A 69 14.28 -10.67 4.21
C VAL A 69 13.97 -10.23 5.64
N ARG A 70 13.71 -8.94 5.84
CA ARG A 70 13.34 -8.39 7.16
C ARG A 70 12.00 -8.91 7.64
N GLU A 71 11.02 -9.03 6.75
CA GLU A 71 9.75 -9.68 7.10
C GLU A 71 9.95 -11.13 7.53
N ILE A 72 10.79 -11.90 6.83
CA ILE A 72 11.11 -13.27 7.22
C ILE A 72 11.74 -13.31 8.62
N TYR A 73 12.67 -12.42 8.93
CA TYR A 73 13.26 -12.31 10.26
C TYR A 73 12.20 -12.09 11.36
N ILE A 74 11.30 -11.11 11.14
CA ILE A 74 10.21 -10.82 12.07
C ILE A 74 9.27 -12.02 12.21
N LEU A 75 8.94 -12.66 11.10
CA LEU A 75 8.05 -13.82 11.06
C LEU A 75 8.65 -15.02 11.80
N ILE A 76 9.93 -15.32 11.61
CA ILE A 76 10.60 -16.40 12.34
C ILE A 76 10.65 -16.09 13.85
N LYS A 77 10.94 -14.84 14.25
CA LYS A 77 10.86 -14.44 15.67
C LYS A 77 9.46 -14.62 16.25
N HIS A 78 8.41 -14.28 15.49
CA HIS A 78 7.03 -14.37 15.94
C HIS A 78 6.54 -15.82 16.05
N PHE A 79 6.77 -16.64 15.03
CA PHE A 79 6.31 -18.04 15.00
C PHE A 79 7.24 -18.99 15.77
N GLY A 80 8.48 -18.58 16.03
CA GLY A 80 9.46 -19.31 16.85
C GLY A 80 10.29 -20.34 16.08
N SER A 81 9.79 -20.87 14.95
CA SER A 81 10.56 -21.78 14.09
C SER A 81 10.13 -21.71 12.63
N LYS A 82 10.99 -22.24 11.75
CA LYS A 82 10.69 -22.40 10.31
C LYS A 82 9.47 -23.29 10.09
N GLU A 83 9.34 -24.36 10.87
CA GLU A 83 8.25 -25.34 10.76
C GLU A 83 6.92 -24.70 11.14
N LEU A 84 6.87 -23.94 12.24
CA LEU A 84 5.66 -23.22 12.66
C LEU A 84 5.29 -22.11 11.67
N LEU A 85 6.29 -21.42 11.10
CA LEU A 85 6.05 -20.47 10.02
C LEU A 85 5.48 -21.17 8.79
N GLN A 86 6.06 -22.30 8.37
CA GLN A 86 5.57 -23.09 7.24
C GLN A 86 4.12 -23.52 7.44
N GLU A 87 3.76 -24.03 8.63
CA GLU A 87 2.38 -24.39 8.97
C GLU A 87 1.41 -23.21 8.84
N ALA A 88 1.84 -22.00 9.22
CA ALA A 88 1.04 -20.79 9.05
C ALA A 88 0.78 -20.47 7.58
N PHE A 89 1.81 -20.61 6.72
CA PHE A 89 1.67 -20.44 5.27
C PHE A 89 0.79 -21.52 4.63
N GLU A 90 0.83 -22.77 5.11
CA GLU A 90 -0.02 -23.85 4.59
C GLU A 90 -1.51 -23.62 4.85
N LYS A 91 -1.86 -22.88 5.91
CA LYS A 91 -3.24 -22.51 6.26
C LYS A 91 -3.83 -21.46 5.31
N ILE A 92 -3.01 -20.78 4.51
CA ILE A 92 -3.47 -19.78 3.55
C ILE A 92 -4.33 -20.44 2.46
N LYS A 93 -5.57 -19.95 2.31
CA LYS A 93 -6.55 -20.51 1.38
C LYS A 93 -6.43 -19.86 0.00
N ILE A 94 -6.51 -20.68 -1.04
CA ILE A 94 -6.80 -20.16 -2.39
C ILE A 94 -8.30 -19.94 -2.48
N VAL A 95 -8.69 -18.70 -2.67
CA VAL A 95 -10.09 -18.32 -2.86
C VAL A 95 -10.53 -18.58 -4.29
N LYS A 96 -11.75 -19.10 -4.44
CA LYS A 96 -12.34 -19.51 -5.73
C LYS A 96 -13.79 -19.04 -5.92
N SER A 97 -14.53 -18.87 -4.83
CA SER A 97 -15.88 -18.31 -4.83
C SER A 97 -15.82 -16.79 -4.65
N GLU A 98 -16.95 -16.10 -4.82
CA GLU A 98 -17.09 -14.70 -4.39
C GLU A 98 -16.78 -14.52 -2.89
N PRO A 99 -16.22 -13.36 -2.47
CA PRO A 99 -15.99 -13.08 -1.05
C PRO A 99 -17.31 -12.87 -0.32
N LYS A 100 -17.39 -13.38 0.91
CA LYS A 100 -18.53 -13.17 1.80
C LYS A 100 -18.36 -11.88 2.59
N GLU A 101 -19.42 -11.43 3.24
CA GLU A 101 -19.41 -10.22 4.08
C GLU A 101 -18.31 -10.24 5.16
N ALA A 102 -18.10 -11.38 5.81
CA ALA A 102 -17.00 -11.56 6.77
C ALA A 102 -15.61 -11.44 6.13
N ASP A 103 -15.45 -11.90 4.88
CA ASP A 103 -14.19 -11.75 4.14
C ASP A 103 -13.95 -10.28 3.77
N ILE A 104 -15.00 -9.58 3.35
CA ILE A 104 -14.96 -8.15 3.00
C ILE A 104 -14.53 -7.34 4.22
N GLU A 105 -15.14 -7.57 5.37
CA GLU A 105 -14.80 -6.84 6.59
C GLU A 105 -13.35 -7.14 7.03
N LYS A 106 -12.94 -8.41 7.02
CA LYS A 106 -11.58 -8.81 7.38
C LYS A 106 -10.53 -8.19 6.44
N CYS A 107 -10.77 -8.26 5.13
CA CYS A 107 -9.78 -7.89 4.11
C CYS A 107 -9.92 -6.44 3.64
N ARG A 108 -10.84 -5.66 4.23
CA ARG A 108 -11.08 -4.25 3.90
C ARG A 108 -9.78 -3.47 3.87
N ILE A 109 -8.90 -3.69 4.84
CA ILE A 109 -7.59 -3.03 4.93
C ILE A 109 -6.71 -3.24 3.69
N PHE A 110 -6.86 -4.36 2.98
CA PHE A 110 -6.10 -4.71 1.78
C PHE A 110 -6.79 -4.31 0.46
N THR A 111 -7.99 -3.74 0.51
CA THR A 111 -8.84 -3.52 -0.66
C THR A 111 -8.47 -2.28 -1.46
N ASN A 112 -8.58 -2.31 -2.78
CA ASN A 112 -8.60 -1.06 -3.56
C ASN A 112 -10.03 -0.47 -3.56
N LEU A 113 -10.24 0.64 -2.86
CA LEU A 113 -11.56 1.31 -2.76
C LEU A 113 -11.85 2.27 -3.93
N GLU A 114 -10.96 2.36 -4.92
CA GLU A 114 -11.20 3.14 -6.14
C GLU A 114 -12.18 2.43 -7.08
N SER A 115 -12.24 1.09 -7.03
CA SER A 115 -13.18 0.27 -7.81
C SER A 115 -14.53 0.17 -7.09
N ILE A 116 -15.28 1.27 -7.06
CA ILE A 116 -16.63 1.33 -6.48
C ILE A 116 -17.64 0.81 -7.51
N SER A 117 -17.57 -0.47 -7.83
CA SER A 117 -18.74 -1.20 -8.32
C SER A 117 -19.13 -2.19 -7.22
N ARG A 118 -20.42 -2.36 -6.97
CA ARG A 118 -21.02 -2.91 -5.73
C ARG A 118 -20.75 -4.42 -5.49
N GLN A 119 -19.71 -5.00 -6.08
CA GLN A 119 -19.26 -6.37 -5.87
C GLN A 119 -17.73 -6.36 -5.81
N TYR A 120 -17.16 -6.52 -4.61
CA TYR A 120 -15.73 -6.70 -4.46
C TYR A 120 -15.36 -8.09 -4.97
N GLY A 121 -14.61 -8.17 -6.07
CA GLY A 121 -13.90 -9.40 -6.40
C GLY A 121 -12.70 -9.60 -5.46
N TRP A 122 -12.20 -10.83 -5.35
CA TRP A 122 -11.01 -11.11 -4.54
C TRP A 122 -9.76 -10.37 -5.03
N SER A 123 -9.69 -10.03 -6.32
CA SER A 123 -8.60 -9.22 -6.88
C SER A 123 -8.57 -7.81 -6.31
N GLU A 124 -9.74 -7.20 -6.12
CA GLU A 124 -9.92 -5.87 -5.56
C GLU A 124 -9.73 -5.92 -4.05
N LEU A 125 -10.30 -6.93 -3.40
CA LEU A 125 -10.28 -7.09 -1.94
C LEU A 125 -8.86 -7.35 -1.40
N LEU A 126 -8.06 -8.12 -2.13
CA LEU A 126 -6.68 -8.49 -1.76
C LEU A 126 -5.63 -7.70 -2.54
N HIS A 127 -6.00 -6.60 -3.20
CA HIS A 127 -5.12 -5.82 -4.08
C HIS A 127 -3.79 -5.45 -3.40
N TYR A 128 -3.86 -5.00 -2.15
CA TYR A 128 -2.71 -4.60 -1.35
C TYR A 128 -2.16 -5.71 -0.44
N CYS A 129 -2.85 -6.85 -0.35
CA CYS A 129 -2.36 -8.02 0.39
C CYS A 129 -1.12 -8.61 -0.31
N GLN A 130 -1.11 -8.55 -1.64
CA GLN A 130 -0.07 -9.11 -2.52
C GLN A 130 1.22 -8.28 -2.59
N GLY A 131 1.67 -7.70 -1.47
CA GLY A 131 2.94 -6.98 -1.38
C GLY A 131 3.85 -7.42 -0.24
N SER A 132 3.40 -8.33 0.62
CA SER A 132 4.12 -8.66 1.87
C SER A 132 3.72 -10.04 2.36
N PHE A 133 4.66 -10.77 2.96
CA PHE A 133 4.38 -12.04 3.62
C PHE A 133 3.51 -11.85 4.87
N ILE A 134 3.76 -10.80 5.65
CA ILE A 134 2.94 -10.45 6.81
C ILE A 134 1.48 -10.22 6.39
N ASN A 135 1.24 -9.47 5.31
CA ASN A 135 -0.13 -9.24 4.82
C ASN A 135 -0.83 -10.53 4.37
N LEU A 136 -0.10 -11.42 3.70
CA LEU A 136 -0.65 -12.71 3.25
C LEU A 136 -1.11 -13.55 4.44
N LEU A 137 -0.32 -13.57 5.52
CA LEU A 137 -0.65 -14.29 6.73
C LEU A 137 -1.85 -13.67 7.45
N GLU A 138 -1.90 -12.34 7.56
CA GLU A 138 -3.05 -11.62 8.14
C GLU A 138 -4.35 -11.85 7.33
N ALA A 139 -4.28 -11.74 6.01
CA ALA A 139 -5.43 -12.02 5.14
C ALA A 139 -5.85 -13.50 5.24
N GLY A 140 -4.89 -14.42 5.30
CA GLY A 140 -5.12 -15.87 5.32
C GLY A 140 -5.71 -16.42 4.01
N SER A 141 -5.77 -15.57 2.97
CA SER A 141 -6.42 -15.84 1.70
C SER A 141 -5.63 -15.22 0.55
N ILE A 142 -5.51 -15.96 -0.54
CA ILE A 142 -4.90 -15.51 -1.80
C ILE A 142 -5.83 -15.84 -2.96
N PHE A 143 -5.90 -14.96 -3.95
CA PHE A 143 -6.56 -15.28 -5.21
C PHE A 143 -5.54 -15.91 -6.18
N LYS A 144 -5.93 -17.03 -6.79
CA LYS A 144 -5.08 -17.66 -7.80
C LYS A 144 -5.13 -16.79 -9.05
N LYS A 145 -4.04 -16.10 -9.32
CA LYS A 145 -3.76 -15.55 -10.64
C LYS A 145 -2.67 -16.43 -11.24
N ASP A 146 -2.87 -16.91 -12.47
CA ASP A 146 -1.78 -17.56 -13.20
C ASP A 146 -0.76 -16.45 -13.51
N VAL A 147 0.18 -16.27 -12.59
CA VAL A 147 1.23 -15.26 -12.63
C VAL A 147 2.52 -15.99 -12.92
N ASP A 148 3.10 -15.70 -14.08
CA ASP A 148 4.45 -16.11 -14.39
C ASP A 148 5.46 -15.25 -13.63
N GLU A 149 6.56 -15.89 -13.25
CA GLU A 149 7.74 -15.19 -12.77
C GLU A 149 8.26 -14.26 -13.85
N MET A 150 8.38 -12.98 -13.51
CA MET A 150 8.81 -11.92 -14.41
C MET A 150 9.51 -10.82 -13.61
N GLY A 151 10.58 -10.24 -14.19
CA GLY A 151 11.32 -9.15 -13.56
C GLY A 151 12.11 -9.65 -12.36
N TYR A 152 12.15 -8.87 -11.27
CA TYR A 152 12.74 -9.30 -10.01
C TYR A 152 11.84 -10.33 -9.32
N VAL A 153 12.39 -11.47 -8.95
CA VAL A 153 11.66 -12.61 -8.40
C VAL A 153 12.22 -12.99 -7.05
N PHE A 154 11.40 -12.93 -6.01
CA PHE A 154 11.76 -13.35 -4.64
C PHE A 154 10.95 -14.59 -4.23
N ILE A 155 11.61 -15.72 -3.97
CA ILE A 155 10.94 -16.96 -3.58
C ILE A 155 11.48 -17.46 -2.24
N LEU A 156 10.59 -17.57 -1.25
CA LEU A 156 10.82 -18.30 -0.01
C LEU A 156 10.55 -19.80 -0.24
N ASP A 157 11.61 -20.60 -0.28
CA ASP A 157 11.57 -22.04 -0.53
C ASP A 157 11.65 -22.80 0.79
N PHE A 158 10.49 -23.08 1.41
CA PHE A 158 10.44 -23.82 2.68
C PHE A 158 11.01 -25.23 2.58
N ASN A 159 10.91 -25.86 1.40
CA ASN A 159 11.49 -27.19 1.18
C ASN A 159 13.01 -27.20 1.36
N LYS A 160 13.66 -26.08 1.02
CA LYS A 160 15.12 -25.92 1.11
C LYS A 160 15.55 -25.08 2.31
N GLY A 161 14.62 -24.44 3.01
CA GLY A 161 14.92 -23.51 4.09
C GLY A 161 15.68 -22.28 3.61
N CYS A 162 15.45 -21.82 2.38
CA CYS A 162 16.19 -20.69 1.82
C CYS A 162 15.29 -19.73 1.04
N VAL A 163 15.80 -18.53 0.81
CA VAL A 163 15.23 -17.57 -0.13
C VAL A 163 16.08 -17.50 -1.38
N LYS A 164 15.44 -17.32 -2.53
CA LYS A 164 16.08 -17.09 -3.82
C LYS A 164 15.60 -15.77 -4.38
N PHE A 165 16.55 -14.95 -4.79
CA PHE A 165 16.30 -13.69 -5.46
C PHE A 165 17.02 -13.67 -6.81
N TYR A 166 16.27 -13.48 -7.88
CA TYR A 166 16.79 -13.53 -9.23
C TYR A 166 16.01 -12.61 -10.14
N ASN A 167 16.63 -12.22 -11.26
CA ASN A 167 15.94 -11.54 -12.33
C ASN A 167 15.57 -12.54 -13.42
N LYS A 168 14.33 -12.51 -13.89
CA LYS A 168 13.86 -13.30 -15.03
C LYS A 168 13.40 -12.38 -16.15
N ASN A 169 14.14 -12.41 -17.25
CA ASN A 169 13.83 -11.57 -18.40
C ASN A 169 12.67 -12.14 -19.24
N LEU A 170 12.24 -11.36 -20.24
CA LEU A 170 11.13 -11.72 -21.15
C LEU A 170 11.40 -12.99 -21.98
N GLN A 171 12.68 -13.35 -22.19
CA GLN A 171 13.09 -14.56 -22.89
C GLN A 171 13.18 -15.78 -21.95
N GLY A 172 12.83 -15.63 -20.67
CA GLY A 172 12.88 -16.69 -19.67
C GLY A 172 14.29 -17.00 -19.16
N LYS A 173 15.31 -16.22 -19.54
CA LYS A 173 16.66 -16.34 -18.97
C LYS A 173 16.63 -15.86 -17.53
N ILE A 174 17.23 -16.66 -16.66
CA ILE A 174 17.34 -16.39 -15.23
C ILE A 174 18.76 -15.90 -14.94
N GLU A 175 18.84 -14.80 -14.20
CA GLU A 175 20.05 -14.26 -13.61
C GLU A 175 19.89 -14.32 -12.09
N GLU A 176 20.65 -15.21 -11.44
CA GLU A 176 20.64 -15.29 -9.98
C GLU A 176 21.30 -14.04 -9.40
N LEU A 177 20.60 -13.38 -8.48
CA LEU A 177 21.09 -12.18 -7.81
C LEU A 177 21.64 -12.53 -6.44
N ASN A 178 20.82 -13.19 -5.60
CA ASN A 178 21.19 -13.62 -4.26
C ASN A 178 20.44 -14.89 -3.86
N THR A 179 21.07 -15.69 -3.01
CA THR A 179 20.45 -16.83 -2.32
C THR A 179 20.96 -16.84 -0.88
N THR A 180 20.08 -17.00 0.11
CA THR A 180 20.48 -17.11 1.52
C THR A 180 19.54 -18.05 2.28
N SER A 181 20.04 -18.74 3.30
CA SER A 181 19.21 -19.60 4.16
C SER A 181 18.41 -18.78 5.16
N ILE A 182 17.33 -19.36 5.69
CA ILE A 182 16.57 -18.72 6.78
C ILE A 182 17.46 -18.57 8.01
N GLU A 183 18.32 -19.55 8.27
CA GLU A 183 19.28 -19.54 9.37
C GLU A 183 20.30 -18.41 9.24
N GLU A 184 20.78 -18.12 8.03
CA GLU A 184 21.65 -16.97 7.74
C GLU A 184 20.93 -15.63 7.95
N ILE A 185 19.67 -15.50 7.50
CA ILE A 185 18.85 -14.30 7.73
C ILE A 185 18.75 -13.98 9.22
N MET A 186 18.60 -15.01 10.06
CA MET A 186 18.53 -14.84 11.51
C MET A 186 19.84 -14.35 12.15
N GLY A 187 20.96 -14.48 11.44
CA GLY A 187 22.29 -14.04 11.88
C GLY A 187 22.72 -12.66 11.37
N PHE A 188 21.89 -11.94 10.60
CA PHE A 188 22.25 -10.60 10.12
C PHE A 188 22.26 -9.58 11.27
N GLU A 189 23.28 -8.72 11.31
CA GLU A 189 23.50 -7.75 12.39
C GLU A 189 22.46 -6.62 12.41
N GLU A 190 22.02 -6.14 11.23
CA GLU A 190 21.12 -5.00 11.09
C GLU A 190 19.67 -5.44 10.78
N MET A 191 19.01 -5.98 11.81
CA MET A 191 17.62 -6.46 11.72
C MET A 191 16.64 -5.62 12.55
N PRO A 192 15.36 -5.53 12.14
CA PRO A 192 14.37 -4.76 12.85
C PRO A 192 14.09 -5.33 14.25
N ASP A 193 13.94 -4.43 15.22
CA ASP A 193 13.57 -4.77 16.60
C ASP A 193 12.06 -4.71 16.85
N ILE A 194 11.29 -4.22 15.87
CA ILE A 194 9.83 -4.16 15.96
C ILE A 194 9.21 -5.57 15.90
N SER A 195 8.26 -5.83 16.80
CA SER A 195 7.54 -7.11 16.82
C SER A 195 6.47 -7.17 15.74
N TYR A 196 6.13 -8.40 15.32
CA TYR A 196 5.01 -8.67 14.41
C TYR A 196 3.73 -7.97 14.88
N ASP A 197 3.34 -8.17 16.14
CA ASP A 197 2.10 -7.57 16.69
C ASP A 197 2.11 -6.05 16.63
N LYS A 198 3.28 -5.42 16.84
CA LYS A 198 3.43 -3.97 16.75
C LYS A 198 3.28 -3.47 15.31
N ILE A 199 3.86 -4.17 14.33
CA ILE A 199 3.65 -3.89 12.90
C ILE A 199 2.16 -3.98 12.56
N ILE A 200 1.49 -5.06 12.97
CA ILE A 200 0.06 -5.25 12.71
C ILE A 200 -0.78 -4.16 13.36
N SER A 201 -0.47 -3.79 14.61
CA SER A 201 -1.18 -2.72 15.33
C SER A 201 -1.03 -1.37 14.62
N ASN A 202 0.21 -0.99 14.28
CA ASN A 202 0.47 0.27 13.58
C ASN A 202 -0.22 0.31 12.22
N MET A 203 -0.22 -0.82 11.51
CA MET A 203 -0.90 -0.97 10.24
C MET A 203 -2.42 -0.77 10.39
N LYS A 204 -3.04 -1.41 11.39
CA LYS A 204 -4.48 -1.27 11.68
C LYS A 204 -4.87 0.17 12.03
N GLU A 205 -4.06 0.86 12.84
CA GLU A 205 -4.27 2.26 13.21
C GLU A 205 -4.23 3.19 11.98
N LYS A 206 -3.18 3.08 11.15
CA LYS A 206 -3.06 3.85 9.90
C LYS A 206 -4.24 3.59 8.95
N PHE A 207 -4.74 2.35 8.90
CA PHE A 207 -5.92 2.04 8.09
C PHE A 207 -7.20 2.63 8.67
N ALA A 208 -7.38 2.61 10.00
CA ALA A 208 -8.53 3.24 10.64
C ALA A 208 -8.58 4.74 10.33
N ASP A 209 -7.45 5.43 10.43
CA ASP A 209 -7.32 6.85 10.07
C ASP A 209 -7.65 7.13 8.61
N TYR A 210 -7.19 6.26 7.71
CA TYR A 210 -7.52 6.34 6.30
C TYR A 210 -9.03 6.17 6.07
N TYR A 211 -9.66 5.19 6.72
CA TYR A 211 -11.08 4.91 6.58
C TYR A 211 -11.97 6.05 7.09
N ASP A 212 -11.59 6.68 8.19
CA ASP A 212 -12.26 7.86 8.72
C ASP A 212 -12.23 9.01 7.69
N LYS A 213 -11.04 9.32 7.14
CA LYS A 213 -10.88 10.36 6.11
C LYS A 213 -11.66 10.04 4.84
N TYR A 214 -11.59 8.79 4.38
CA TYR A 214 -12.31 8.34 3.18
C TYR A 214 -13.82 8.49 3.35
N SER A 215 -14.36 8.07 4.49
CA SER A 215 -15.79 8.16 4.78
C SER A 215 -16.27 9.62 4.79
N LYS A 216 -15.51 10.52 5.43
CA LYS A 216 -15.83 11.96 5.45
C LYS A 216 -15.88 12.58 4.05
N ILE A 217 -14.91 12.23 3.18
CA ILE A 217 -14.91 12.72 1.79
C ILE A 217 -16.12 12.17 1.03
N LYS A 218 -16.49 10.90 1.25
CA LYS A 218 -17.66 10.29 0.60
C LYS A 218 -18.98 10.91 1.04
N GLU A 219 -19.16 11.13 2.34
CA GLU A 219 -20.34 11.82 2.88
C GLU A 219 -20.48 13.23 2.29
N GLU A 220 -19.36 13.96 2.17
CA GLU A 220 -19.36 15.29 1.58
C GLU A 220 -19.67 15.26 0.07
N LEU A 221 -19.12 14.31 -0.69
CA LEU A 221 -19.45 14.11 -2.10
C LEU A 221 -20.94 13.81 -2.31
N ASP A 222 -21.55 12.97 -1.47
CA ASP A 222 -22.98 12.66 -1.53
C ASP A 222 -23.84 13.91 -1.24
N ARG A 223 -23.42 14.72 -0.25
CA ARG A 223 -24.05 16.01 0.07
C ARG A 223 -23.98 16.99 -1.09
N LEU A 224 -22.80 17.15 -1.69
CA LEU A 224 -22.58 18.04 -2.83
C LEU A 224 -23.35 17.57 -4.08
N THR A 225 -23.40 16.26 -4.32
CA THR A 225 -24.17 15.68 -5.43
C THR A 225 -25.67 15.97 -5.28
N THR A 226 -26.20 15.84 -4.05
CA THR A 226 -27.59 16.20 -3.75
C THR A 226 -27.84 17.70 -3.98
N LEU A 227 -26.93 18.56 -3.51
CA LEU A 227 -27.02 20.01 -3.70
C LEU A 227 -26.99 20.39 -5.19
N LYS A 228 -26.13 19.74 -5.99
CA LYS A 228 -26.06 19.93 -7.44
C LYS A 228 -27.40 19.61 -8.11
N ASN A 229 -27.99 18.47 -7.77
CA ASN A 229 -29.28 18.06 -8.33
C ASN A 229 -30.40 19.06 -7.99
N ASN A 230 -30.43 19.55 -6.75
CA ASN A 230 -31.40 20.57 -6.34
C ASN A 230 -31.19 21.91 -7.07
N ALA A 231 -29.94 22.37 -7.20
CA ALA A 231 -29.60 23.59 -7.94
C ALA A 231 -30.03 23.49 -9.42
N ARG A 232 -29.82 22.33 -10.04
CA ARG A 232 -30.24 22.05 -11.43
C ARG A 232 -31.76 22.11 -11.59
N GLN A 233 -32.52 21.57 -10.62
CA GLN A 233 -34.00 21.64 -10.63
C GLN A 233 -34.51 23.08 -10.49
N GLN A 234 -33.77 23.93 -9.78
CA GLN A 234 -34.12 25.34 -9.57
C GLN A 234 -33.53 26.27 -10.63
N CYS A 235 -32.87 25.74 -11.66
CA CYS A 235 -32.14 26.51 -12.69
C CYS A 235 -31.10 27.48 -12.09
N ALA A 236 -30.52 27.17 -10.93
CA ALA A 236 -29.54 27.98 -10.22
C ALA A 236 -28.11 27.70 -10.72
N VAL A 237 -27.82 28.13 -11.97
CA VAL A 237 -26.56 27.82 -12.69
C VAL A 237 -25.31 28.27 -11.92
N ASN A 238 -25.37 29.41 -11.24
CA ASN A 238 -24.28 29.94 -10.43
C ASN A 238 -23.94 29.07 -9.20
N ILE A 239 -24.93 28.34 -8.66
CA ILE A 239 -24.74 27.39 -7.57
C ILE A 239 -24.18 26.09 -8.14
N GLU A 240 -24.72 25.61 -9.26
CA GLU A 240 -24.23 24.42 -9.95
C GLU A 240 -22.73 24.51 -10.27
N GLU A 241 -22.26 25.60 -10.87
CA GLU A 241 -20.84 25.80 -11.19
C GLU A 241 -19.92 25.80 -9.96
N LYS A 242 -20.41 26.32 -8.82
CA LYS A 242 -19.66 26.33 -7.56
C LYS A 242 -19.60 24.93 -6.96
N VAL A 243 -20.70 24.19 -7.00
CA VAL A 243 -20.78 22.82 -6.50
C VAL A 243 -19.90 21.90 -7.34
N ASP A 244 -19.84 22.07 -8.65
CA ASP A 244 -18.95 21.30 -9.53
C ASP A 244 -17.46 21.47 -9.17
N LYS A 245 -17.05 22.69 -8.82
CA LYS A 245 -15.69 22.94 -8.34
C LYS A 245 -15.41 22.21 -7.03
N LEU A 246 -16.36 22.23 -6.09
CA LEU A 246 -16.22 21.54 -4.81
C LEU A 246 -16.17 20.02 -4.97
N ILE A 247 -17.00 19.46 -5.87
CA ILE A 247 -16.95 18.03 -6.20
C ILE A 247 -15.57 17.68 -6.77
N ALA A 248 -15.06 18.46 -7.71
CA ALA A 248 -13.73 18.23 -8.29
C ALA A 248 -12.59 18.32 -7.25
N GLU A 249 -12.70 19.22 -6.27
CA GLU A 249 -11.77 19.30 -5.15
C GLU A 249 -11.84 18.06 -4.26
N MET A 250 -13.03 17.60 -3.90
CA MET A 250 -13.23 16.37 -3.11
C MET A 250 -12.75 15.11 -3.84
N ASP A 251 -13.00 15.00 -5.15
CA ASP A 251 -12.48 13.91 -5.98
C ASP A 251 -10.94 13.92 -6.03
N TRP A 252 -10.33 15.11 -6.06
CA TRP A 252 -8.89 15.25 -5.99
C TRP A 252 -8.34 14.84 -4.61
N GLU A 253 -8.98 15.25 -3.52
CA GLU A 253 -8.60 14.83 -2.16
C GLU A 253 -8.72 13.32 -1.99
N LEU A 254 -9.79 12.72 -2.52
CA LEU A 254 -9.98 11.27 -2.53
C LEU A 254 -8.84 10.57 -3.27
N LYS A 255 -8.47 11.07 -4.45
CA LYS A 255 -7.35 10.54 -5.23
C LYS A 255 -6.02 10.65 -4.48
N VAL A 256 -5.74 11.78 -3.83
CA VAL A 256 -4.54 11.96 -3.01
C VAL A 256 -4.53 11.00 -1.82
N LEU A 257 -5.66 10.83 -1.16
CA LEU A 257 -5.81 9.91 -0.04
C LEU A 257 -5.53 8.46 -0.49
N ASN A 258 -6.10 8.01 -1.61
CA ASN A 258 -5.86 6.69 -2.18
C ASN A 258 -4.39 6.48 -2.61
N LEU A 259 -3.73 7.54 -3.11
CA LEU A 259 -2.29 7.48 -3.40
C LEU A 259 -1.47 7.27 -2.12
N GLY A 260 -1.84 7.92 -1.02
CA GLY A 260 -1.22 7.71 0.30
C GLY A 260 -1.41 6.29 0.86
N ARG A 261 -2.44 5.58 0.40
CA ARG A 261 -2.69 4.17 0.74
C ARG A 261 -1.76 3.19 0.03
N ARG A 262 -1.01 3.57 -1.01
CA ARG A 262 -0.12 2.68 -1.78
C ARG A 262 1.11 2.19 -0.97
N VAL A 263 0.82 1.24 -0.09
CA VAL A 263 1.46 0.01 0.43
C VAL A 263 2.96 -0.26 0.43
N PHE A 264 3.83 0.31 -0.41
CA PHE A 264 5.26 -0.05 -0.35
C PHE A 264 6.15 1.02 0.29
N TYR A 265 5.96 2.28 -0.05
CA TYR A 265 6.85 3.36 0.42
C TYR A 265 6.70 3.69 1.92
N ASN A 266 5.47 3.65 2.46
CA ASN A 266 5.21 3.95 3.87
C ASN A 266 5.49 2.78 4.83
N ARG A 267 5.73 1.58 4.27
CA ARG A 267 5.97 0.34 5.03
C ARG A 267 7.47 0.15 5.33
N LEU A 268 8.33 0.74 4.51
CA LEU A 268 9.77 0.88 4.75
C LEU A 268 10.07 1.73 6.00
N ASN A 269 9.27 2.78 6.24
CA ASN A 269 9.39 3.60 7.45
C ASN A 269 9.09 2.83 8.76
N ASP A 270 8.28 1.77 8.70
CA ASP A 270 7.92 0.98 9.90
C ASP A 270 8.85 -0.23 10.12
N LEU A 271 9.70 -0.57 9.13
CA LEU A 271 10.72 -1.63 9.19
C LEU A 271 12.13 -1.07 9.46
N ASP A 272 12.21 0.15 10.00
CA ASP A 272 13.44 0.88 10.30
C ASP A 272 14.39 1.06 9.09
N LEU A 273 13.86 1.13 7.87
CA LEU A 273 14.66 1.27 6.64
C LEU A 273 14.90 2.70 6.17
N ILE A 274 14.22 3.68 6.76
CA ILE A 274 14.36 5.10 6.44
C ILE A 274 14.33 5.87 7.76
N ASP A 275 15.40 6.57 8.09
CA ASP A 275 15.43 7.49 9.22
C ASP A 275 14.29 8.51 9.07
N LYS A 276 13.55 8.75 10.16
CA LYS A 276 12.66 9.91 10.20
C LYS A 276 13.55 11.15 10.08
N GLU A 277 13.46 11.89 8.97
CA GLU A 277 13.97 13.27 8.95
C GLU A 277 13.37 13.99 10.16
N SER A 278 14.28 14.42 11.05
CA SER A 278 13.99 15.04 12.34
C SER A 278 13.41 16.44 12.17
#